data_AF-A0A0K0CXR4-F1
#
_entry.id   AF-A0A0K0CXR4-F1
#
_cell.length_a   1.000
_cell.length_b   1.000
_cell.length_c   1.000
_cell.angle_alpha   90.00
_cell.angle_beta   90.00
_cell.angle_gamma   90.00
#
_symmetry.space_group_name_H-M   'P 1'
#
loop_
_entity.id
_entity.type
_entity.pdbx_description
1 polymer ?
#
loop_
_entity_poly.entity_id
_entity_poly.type
_entity_poly.pdbx_seq_one_letter_code
_entity_poly.pdbx_strand_id
1 'polypeptide(L)'
;MVKAAKAGKSIRKSRRSFANYKTKMITLRRPDGTITASRKAIEKIIHEYDSDLFDILLRIKDKALGVHCEHWDGRTSENRWQLHHFRFADDIVLITPDISQVECLLVDFDKACGKIGLRLNLKKTMFMKNGLVSFAPFMLNGTNISECSCYVYLGREINMMNDLAPELSRRKRAAWGGFKSIGM
;
A
#
# COMPACT_ATOMS: atom_id res chain seq x y z
N MET A 1 -13.36 12.00 0.87
CA MET A 1 -12.32 11.53 -0.07
C MET A 1 -12.42 12.11 -1.48
N VAL A 2 -13.57 12.61 -1.94
CA VAL A 2 -13.76 13.08 -3.34
C VAL A 2 -12.79 14.19 -3.79
N LYS A 3 -12.37 15.12 -2.93
CA LYS A 3 -11.41 16.18 -3.31
C LYS A 3 -9.94 15.70 -3.36
N ALA A 4 -9.57 14.71 -2.54
CA ALA A 4 -8.26 14.06 -2.57
C ALA A 4 -8.16 13.07 -3.75
N ALA A 5 -9.24 12.35 -4.04
CA ALA A 5 -9.41 11.54 -5.25
C ALA A 5 -9.36 12.41 -6.53
N LYS A 6 -10.07 13.56 -6.56
CA LYS A 6 -10.00 14.54 -7.66
C LYS A 6 -8.61 15.17 -7.85
N ALA A 7 -7.78 15.22 -6.80
CA ALA A 7 -6.43 15.78 -6.85
C ALA A 7 -5.31 14.71 -6.90
N GLY A 8 -5.66 13.42 -6.97
CA GLY A 8 -4.70 12.30 -6.95
C GLY A 8 -3.82 12.21 -5.70
N LYS A 9 -4.23 12.79 -4.56
CA LYS A 9 -3.45 12.82 -3.32
C LYS A 9 -3.81 11.61 -2.45
N SER A 10 -2.81 10.81 -2.09
CA SER A 10 -2.97 9.67 -1.18
C SER A 10 -3.29 10.13 0.26
N ILE A 11 -3.88 9.22 1.04
CA ILE A 11 -4.11 9.41 2.49
C ILE A 11 -2.80 9.78 3.20
N ARG A 12 -1.69 9.10 2.85
CA ARG A 12 -0.35 9.41 3.40
C ARG A 12 0.10 10.84 3.10
N LYS A 13 -0.05 11.33 1.86
CA LYS A 13 0.30 12.72 1.53
C LYS A 13 -0.52 13.70 2.37
N SER A 14 -1.80 13.39 2.60
CA SER A 14 -2.69 14.20 3.44
C SER A 14 -2.28 14.18 4.91
N ARG A 15 -1.89 13.01 5.46
CA ARG A 15 -1.36 12.87 6.82
C ARG A 15 0.02 13.53 6.99
N ARG A 16 0.91 13.43 6.00
CA ARG A 16 2.22 14.10 6.02
C ARG A 16 2.08 15.62 6.00
N SER A 17 1.18 16.17 5.18
CA SER A 17 0.90 17.60 5.21
C SER A 17 0.34 18.06 6.56
N PHE A 18 -0.42 17.18 7.22
CA PHE A 18 -0.98 17.43 8.53
C PHE A 18 0.08 17.40 9.65
N ALA A 19 0.98 16.41 9.63
CA ALA A 19 2.08 16.31 10.59
C ALA A 19 3.11 17.45 10.45
N ASN A 20 3.34 17.92 9.22
CA ASN A 20 4.36 18.94 8.93
C ASN A 20 3.86 20.39 9.07
N TYR A 21 2.73 20.64 9.77
CA TYR A 21 2.18 21.98 10.07
C TYR A 21 2.09 22.94 8.87
N LYS A 22 1.94 22.43 7.63
CA LYS A 22 1.80 23.32 6.46
C LYS A 22 0.44 24.02 6.55
N THR A 23 0.42 25.35 6.57
CA THR A 23 -0.71 26.27 6.84
C THR A 23 -2.01 26.01 6.05
N LYS A 24 -2.02 25.12 5.05
CA LYS A 24 -3.25 24.69 4.37
C LYS A 24 -3.79 23.42 5.03
N MET A 25 -4.73 23.58 5.97
CA MET A 25 -5.57 22.47 6.42
C MET A 25 -6.40 21.93 5.25
N ILE A 26 -6.19 20.66 4.92
CA ILE A 26 -6.94 19.96 3.87
C ILE A 26 -8.28 19.54 4.46
N THR A 27 -9.39 19.91 3.82
CA THR A 27 -10.71 19.42 4.24
C THR A 27 -10.90 17.97 3.84
N LEU A 28 -11.33 17.12 4.79
CA LEU A 28 -11.71 15.75 4.52
C LEU A 28 -13.23 15.62 4.47
N ARG A 29 -13.71 14.92 3.45
CA ARG A 29 -15.12 14.57 3.29
C ARG A 29 -15.34 13.13 3.73
N ARG A 30 -16.26 12.87 4.64
CA ARG A 30 -16.69 11.53 5.05
C ARG A 30 -17.54 10.85 3.96
N PRO A 31 -17.76 9.53 4.04
CA PRO A 31 -18.68 8.80 3.15
C PRO A 31 -20.11 9.35 3.19
N ASP A 32 -20.59 9.80 4.35
CA ASP A 32 -21.90 10.44 4.56
C ASP A 32 -22.04 11.83 3.89
N GLY A 33 -20.98 12.32 3.24
CA GLY A 33 -20.96 13.59 2.55
C GLY A 33 -20.53 14.79 3.40
N THR A 34 -20.40 14.64 4.72
CA THR A 34 -19.96 15.72 5.63
C THR A 34 -18.50 16.12 5.36
N ILE A 35 -18.20 17.42 5.42
CA ILE A 35 -16.85 17.96 5.19
C ILE A 35 -16.34 18.55 6.51
N THR A 36 -15.12 18.19 6.92
CA THR A 36 -14.49 18.75 8.12
C THR A 36 -13.11 19.34 7.83
N ALA A 37 -12.81 20.44 8.52
CA ALA A 37 -11.50 21.09 8.56
C ALA A 37 -10.85 20.97 9.94
N SER A 38 -11.54 20.37 10.93
CA SER A 38 -11.03 20.29 12.30
C SER A 38 -9.91 19.26 12.40
N ARG A 39 -8.81 19.65 13.04
CA ARG A 39 -7.63 18.81 13.27
C ARG A 39 -8.00 17.45 13.90
N LYS A 40 -8.72 17.50 15.02
CA LYS A 40 -9.16 16.31 15.78
C LYS A 40 -10.14 15.44 14.99
N ALA A 41 -11.02 16.07 14.20
CA ALA A 41 -11.97 15.35 13.35
C ALA A 41 -11.27 14.65 12.18
N ILE A 42 -10.27 15.30 11.58
CA ILE A 42 -9.42 14.74 10.52
C ILE A 42 -8.62 13.55 11.05
N GLU A 43 -7.98 13.68 12.22
CA GLU A 43 -7.27 12.56 12.88
C GLU A 43 -8.20 11.37 13.09
N LYS A 44 -9.40 11.61 13.64
CA LYS A 44 -10.40 10.55 13.84
C LYS A 44 -10.77 9.85 12.53
N ILE A 45 -11.02 10.61 11.47
CA ILE A 45 -11.35 10.06 10.15
C ILE A 45 -10.19 9.20 9.60
N ILE A 46 -8.95 9.68 9.70
CA ILE A 46 -7.78 8.92 9.24
C ILE A 46 -7.64 7.61 10.03
N HIS A 47 -7.83 7.65 11.35
CA HIS A 47 -7.78 6.46 12.18
C HIS A 47 -8.86 5.44 11.84
N GLU A 48 -10.09 5.88 11.62
CA GLU A 48 -11.21 5.03 11.18
C GLU A 48 -10.90 4.36 9.83
N TYR A 49 -10.33 5.12 8.87
CA TYR A 49 -9.89 4.58 7.59
C TYR A 49 -8.80 3.50 7.72
N ASP A 50 -7.78 3.74 8.55
CA ASP A 50 -6.70 2.78 8.76
C ASP A 50 -7.24 1.48 9.43
N SER A 51 -8.22 1.60 10.33
CA SER A 51 -8.91 0.46 10.96
C SER A 51 -9.70 -0.37 9.96
N ASP A 52 -10.52 0.27 9.13
CA ASP A 52 -11.31 -0.47 8.14
C ASP A 52 -10.40 -1.17 7.12
N LEU A 53 -9.30 -0.53 6.71
CA LEU A 53 -8.32 -1.15 5.82
C LEU A 53 -7.66 -2.36 6.47
N PHE A 54 -7.34 -2.28 7.77
CA PHE A 54 -6.80 -3.40 8.54
C PHE A 54 -7.77 -4.59 8.56
N ASP A 55 -9.05 -4.34 8.81
CA ASP A 55 -10.09 -5.39 8.82
C ASP A 55 -10.26 -6.05 7.45
N ILE A 56 -10.17 -5.27 6.37
CA ILE A 56 -10.18 -5.81 5.00
C ILE A 56 -8.99 -6.75 4.80
N LEU A 57 -7.80 -6.33 5.23
CA LEU A 57 -6.57 -7.11 5.09
C LEU A 57 -6.58 -8.39 5.92
N LEU A 58 -7.14 -8.34 7.13
CA LEU A 58 -7.34 -9.51 7.96
C LEU A 58 -8.23 -10.55 7.26
N ARG A 59 -9.36 -10.09 6.68
CA ARG A 59 -10.29 -10.97 5.95
C ARG A 59 -9.69 -11.61 4.71
N ILE A 60 -8.80 -10.90 4.00
CA ILE A 60 -8.16 -11.46 2.80
C ILE A 60 -6.91 -12.28 3.12
N LYS A 61 -6.35 -12.15 4.33
CA LYS A 61 -5.18 -12.92 4.76
C LYS A 61 -5.45 -14.42 4.77
N ASP A 62 -6.66 -14.83 5.15
CA ASP A 62 -7.07 -16.25 5.14
C ASP A 62 -7.16 -16.84 3.72
N LYS A 63 -7.22 -15.98 2.69
CA LYS A 63 -7.30 -16.38 1.27
C LYS A 63 -5.96 -16.29 0.54
N ALA A 64 -4.91 -15.79 1.18
CA ALA A 64 -3.60 -15.61 0.58
C ALA A 64 -2.57 -16.51 1.29
N LEU A 65 -1.55 -16.99 0.56
CA LEU A 65 -0.42 -17.68 1.19
C LEU A 65 0.38 -16.74 2.09
N GLY A 66 0.38 -15.46 1.75
CA GLY A 66 0.93 -14.41 2.60
C GLY A 66 0.41 -13.05 2.19
N VAL A 67 0.01 -12.26 3.18
CA VAL A 67 -0.14 -10.81 3.03
C VAL A 67 1.06 -10.21 3.76
N HIS A 68 2.05 -9.75 3.01
CA HIS A 68 3.23 -9.14 3.62
C HIS A 68 2.97 -7.65 3.87
N CYS A 69 2.78 -7.34 5.15
CA CYS A 69 2.98 -6.05 5.79
C CYS A 69 3.82 -6.34 7.03
N GLU A 70 5.04 -5.80 7.14
CA GLU A 70 5.89 -6.08 8.31
C GLU A 70 5.22 -5.57 9.61
N HIS A 71 4.59 -6.49 10.36
CA HIS A 71 4.78 -6.82 11.78
C HIS A 71 3.76 -7.88 12.27
N TRP A 72 3.50 -8.92 11.48
CA TRP A 72 2.66 -10.03 11.93
C TRP A 72 3.50 -11.02 12.76
N ASP A 73 3.68 -10.73 14.05
CA ASP A 73 3.91 -11.76 15.08
C ASP A 73 2.55 -12.25 15.57
N GLY A 74 2.31 -13.55 15.47
CA GLY A 74 1.09 -14.22 15.94
C GLY A 74 0.94 -14.30 17.47
N ARG A 75 1.55 -13.42 18.25
CA ARG A 75 1.35 -13.33 19.70
C ARG A 75 1.33 -11.88 20.17
N THR A 76 0.14 -11.36 20.49
CA THR A 76 -0.26 -10.89 21.84
C THR A 76 -1.46 -9.91 21.81
N SER A 77 -2.42 -10.21 22.69
CA SER A 77 -3.37 -9.38 23.46
C SER A 77 -3.83 -7.99 22.94
N GLU A 78 -5.16 -7.86 22.83
CA GLU A 78 -6.03 -6.84 23.45
C GLU A 78 -5.53 -5.42 23.81
N ASN A 79 -4.86 -4.68 22.94
CA ASN A 79 -4.76 -3.22 23.16
C ASN A 79 -4.29 -2.45 21.93
N ARG A 80 -5.21 -1.64 21.35
CA ARG A 80 -5.08 -0.30 20.72
C ARG A 80 -3.82 0.15 19.95
N TRP A 81 -2.82 -0.70 19.70
CA TRP A 81 -1.49 -0.36 19.22
C TRP A 81 -1.07 -1.08 17.93
N GLN A 82 -1.90 -1.98 17.38
CA GLN A 82 -1.59 -2.69 16.13
C GLN A 82 -1.78 -1.82 14.87
N LEU A 83 -2.65 -0.82 14.92
CA LEU A 83 -2.85 0.14 13.82
C LEU A 83 -1.64 1.03 13.54
N HIS A 84 -0.65 1.07 14.43
CA HIS A 84 0.51 1.96 14.28
C HIS A 84 1.50 1.54 13.19
N HIS A 85 1.49 0.27 12.77
CA HIS A 85 2.45 -0.25 11.77
C HIS A 85 1.87 -0.27 10.36
N PHE A 86 0.55 -0.40 10.19
CA PHE A 86 -0.11 -0.16 8.90
C PHE A 86 0.01 1.29 8.42
N ARG A 87 0.38 2.21 9.33
CA ARG A 87 0.61 3.65 9.07
C ARG A 87 1.66 3.95 7.99
N PHE A 88 2.42 2.97 7.51
CA PHE A 88 3.53 3.15 6.57
C PHE A 88 3.36 2.48 5.20
N ALA A 89 2.38 1.59 5.02
CA ALA A 89 2.19 0.90 3.75
C ALA A 89 1.33 1.76 2.80
N ASP A 90 1.96 2.44 1.84
CA ASP A 90 1.27 2.95 0.63
C ASP A 90 0.98 1.80 -0.36
N ASP A 91 1.72 0.70 -0.21
CA ASP A 91 1.77 -0.44 -1.10
C ASP A 91 1.60 -1.72 -0.27
N ILE A 92 0.73 -2.61 -0.74
CA ILE A 92 0.46 -3.92 -0.12
C ILE A 92 1.03 -4.98 -1.05
N VAL A 93 1.76 -5.94 -0.50
CA VAL A 93 2.26 -7.10 -1.25
C VAL A 93 1.41 -8.32 -0.89
N LEU A 94 0.75 -8.88 -1.92
CA LEU A 94 -0.03 -10.11 -1.83
C LEU A 94 0.76 -11.25 -2.49
N ILE A 95 0.86 -12.38 -1.80
CA ILE A 95 1.57 -13.57 -2.28
C ILE A 95 0.57 -14.72 -2.40
N THR A 96 0.47 -15.28 -3.60
CA THR A 96 -0.42 -16.41 -3.94
C THR A 96 0.34 -17.46 -4.74
N PRO A 97 -0.12 -18.73 -4.78
CA PRO A 97 0.54 -19.79 -5.54
C PRO A 97 0.17 -19.77 -7.02
N ASP A 98 -0.99 -19.18 -7.36
CA ASP A 98 -1.50 -19.14 -8.72
C ASP A 98 -2.13 -17.78 -9.06
N ILE A 99 -2.23 -17.56 -10.37
CA ILE A 99 -2.75 -16.31 -10.96
C ILE A 99 -4.24 -16.14 -10.65
N SER A 100 -5.05 -17.20 -10.80
CA SER A 100 -6.50 -17.11 -10.62
C SER A 100 -6.89 -16.73 -9.18
N GLN A 101 -6.16 -17.21 -8.18
CA GLN A 101 -6.32 -16.82 -6.79
C GLN A 101 -6.02 -15.33 -6.59
N VAL A 102 -4.95 -14.79 -7.17
CA VAL A 102 -4.66 -13.35 -7.03
C VAL A 102 -5.62 -12.48 -7.83
N GLU A 103 -6.15 -12.91 -8.97
CA GLU A 103 -7.25 -12.20 -9.67
C GLU A 103 -8.47 -12.09 -8.74
N CYS A 104 -8.91 -13.22 -8.18
CA CYS A 104 -10.06 -13.28 -7.28
C CYS A 104 -9.82 -12.43 -6.01
N LEU A 105 -8.62 -12.52 -5.43
CA LEU A 105 -8.23 -11.77 -4.24
C LEU A 105 -8.24 -10.27 -4.49
N LEU A 106 -7.75 -9.82 -5.65
CA LEU A 106 -7.75 -8.40 -6.01
C LEU A 106 -9.15 -7.88 -6.31
N VAL A 107 -10.03 -8.68 -6.90
CA VAL A 107 -11.46 -8.31 -7.08
C VAL A 107 -12.14 -8.14 -5.73
N ASP A 108 -11.96 -9.09 -4.81
CA ASP A 108 -12.49 -9.02 -3.45
C ASP A 108 -11.92 -7.81 -2.69
N PHE A 109 -10.61 -7.55 -2.85
CA PHE A 109 -9.94 -6.43 -2.22
C PHE A 109 -10.43 -5.08 -2.76
N ASP A 110 -10.57 -4.91 -4.08
CA ASP A 110 -11.12 -3.68 -4.68
C ASP A 110 -12.57 -3.44 -4.25
N LYS A 111 -13.38 -4.51 -4.23
CA LYS A 111 -14.77 -4.46 -3.76
C LYS A 111 -14.86 -4.05 -2.29
N ALA A 112 -13.98 -4.60 -1.45
CA ALA A 112 -13.92 -4.27 -0.03
C ALA A 112 -13.44 -2.82 0.18
N CYS A 113 -12.41 -2.38 -0.54
CA CYS A 113 -11.94 -0.99 -0.57
C CYS A 113 -13.05 -0.03 -1.00
N GLY A 114 -13.86 -0.43 -1.99
CA GLY A 114 -15.00 0.36 -2.48
C GLY A 114 -16.01 0.70 -1.39
N LYS A 115 -16.22 -0.19 -0.41
CA LYS A 115 -17.14 0.04 0.73
C LYS A 115 -16.73 1.22 1.60
N ILE A 116 -15.43 1.48 1.68
CA ILE A 116 -14.88 2.63 2.41
C ILE A 116 -14.53 3.80 1.47
N GLY A 117 -14.90 3.73 0.20
CA GLY A 117 -14.63 4.79 -0.78
C GLY A 117 -13.18 4.86 -1.26
N LEU A 118 -12.44 3.76 -1.10
CA LEU A 118 -11.13 3.55 -1.74
C LEU A 118 -11.29 2.78 -3.05
N ARG A 119 -10.32 2.93 -3.94
CA ARG A 119 -10.19 2.14 -5.17
C ARG A 119 -8.74 1.81 -5.41
N LEU A 120 -8.48 0.62 -5.96
CA LEU A 120 -7.16 0.25 -6.43
C LEU A 120 -6.71 1.20 -7.56
N ASN A 121 -5.42 1.56 -7.55
CA ASN A 121 -4.81 2.27 -8.65
C ASN A 121 -4.16 1.28 -9.61
N LEU A 122 -4.94 0.78 -10.57
CA LEU A 122 -4.52 -0.25 -11.53
C LEU A 122 -3.26 0.13 -12.32
N LYS A 123 -3.00 1.42 -12.54
CA LYS A 123 -1.78 1.90 -13.22
C LYS A 123 -0.50 1.78 -12.38
N LYS A 124 -0.64 1.68 -11.06
CA LYS A 124 0.45 1.52 -10.10
C LYS A 124 0.56 0.12 -9.53
N THR A 125 -0.54 -0.64 -9.57
CA THR A 125 -0.51 -2.06 -9.25
C THR A 125 0.38 -2.76 -10.26
N MET A 126 1.37 -3.50 -9.76
CA MET A 126 2.24 -4.34 -10.56
C MET A 126 2.19 -5.74 -9.98
N PHE A 127 2.45 -6.75 -10.81
CA PHE A 127 2.61 -8.12 -10.34
C PHE A 127 4.00 -8.65 -10.71
N MET A 128 4.44 -9.66 -9.97
CA MET A 128 5.66 -10.41 -10.23
C MET A 128 5.29 -11.89 -10.19
N LYS A 129 5.77 -12.67 -11.17
CA LYS A 129 5.54 -14.13 -11.21
C LYS A 129 6.86 -14.87 -11.44
N ASN A 130 6.93 -16.11 -10.97
CA ASN A 130 8.08 -16.96 -11.23
C ASN A 130 8.04 -17.47 -12.68
N GLY A 131 9.18 -17.87 -13.24
CA GLY A 131 9.30 -18.44 -14.59
C GLY A 131 8.53 -19.75 -14.79
N LEU A 132 8.07 -20.39 -13.71
CA LEU A 132 7.19 -21.56 -13.75
C LEU A 132 5.73 -21.22 -14.06
N VAL A 133 5.34 -19.94 -13.89
CA VAL A 133 3.98 -19.48 -14.13
C VAL A 133 3.83 -19.07 -15.59
N SER A 134 2.77 -19.57 -16.24
CA SER A 134 2.52 -19.37 -17.67
C SER A 134 2.53 -17.89 -18.06
N PHE A 135 2.79 -17.62 -19.35
CA PHE A 135 2.85 -16.27 -19.93
C PHE A 135 1.47 -15.60 -20.09
N ALA A 136 0.45 -16.07 -19.39
CA ALA A 136 -0.89 -15.52 -19.47
C ALA A 136 -0.92 -14.05 -18.97
N PRO A 137 -1.53 -13.13 -19.73
CA PRO A 137 -1.75 -11.76 -19.26
C PRO A 137 -2.59 -11.77 -17.98
N PHE A 138 -2.17 -11.00 -16.98
CA PHE A 138 -2.91 -10.82 -15.75
C PHE A 138 -3.89 -9.63 -15.89
N MET A 139 -5.19 -9.93 -15.80
CA MET A 139 -6.23 -8.91 -15.98
C MET A 139 -7.05 -8.73 -14.71
N LEU A 140 -7.21 -7.48 -14.29
CA LEU A 140 -8.14 -7.12 -13.23
C LEU A 140 -9.23 -6.21 -13.80
N ASN A 141 -10.49 -6.65 -13.70
CA ASN A 141 -11.64 -5.92 -14.22
C ASN A 141 -11.48 -5.50 -15.71
N GLY A 142 -10.90 -6.36 -16.54
CA GLY A 142 -10.64 -6.08 -17.96
C GLY A 142 -9.47 -5.11 -18.23
N THR A 143 -8.69 -4.75 -17.21
CA THR A 143 -7.48 -3.93 -17.34
C THR A 143 -6.24 -4.80 -17.13
N ASN A 144 -5.28 -4.73 -18.05
CA ASN A 144 -3.99 -5.39 -17.90
C ASN A 144 -3.18 -4.75 -16.77
N ILE A 145 -2.76 -5.56 -15.81
CA ILE A 145 -1.81 -5.14 -14.77
C ILE A 145 -0.40 -5.34 -15.33
N SER A 146 0.50 -4.39 -15.09
CA SER A 146 1.88 -4.48 -15.58
C SER A 146 2.69 -5.49 -14.78
N GLU A 147 3.46 -6.32 -15.47
CA GLU A 147 4.47 -7.19 -14.88
C GLU A 147 5.76 -6.41 -14.55
N CYS A 148 6.40 -6.70 -13.42
CA CYS A 148 7.76 -6.23 -13.11
C CYS A 148 8.71 -7.40 -12.79
N SER A 149 10.00 -7.18 -13.07
CA SER A 149 11.07 -8.13 -12.74
C SER A 149 11.63 -7.95 -11.33
N CYS A 150 11.51 -6.75 -10.77
CA CYS A 150 11.94 -6.38 -9.43
C CYS A 150 11.00 -5.33 -8.83
N TYR A 151 10.91 -5.31 -7.50
CA TYR A 151 10.13 -4.33 -6.78
C TYR A 151 10.88 -3.88 -5.52
N VAL A 152 10.77 -2.61 -5.16
CA VAL A 152 11.37 -2.08 -3.92
C VAL A 152 10.28 -2.04 -2.86
N TYR A 153 10.34 -2.98 -1.92
CA TYR A 153 9.46 -3.00 -0.76
C TYR A 153 10.24 -2.63 0.51
N LEU A 154 9.73 -1.66 1.27
CA LEU A 154 10.32 -1.19 2.54
C LEU A 154 11.82 -0.87 2.46
N GLY A 155 12.27 -0.34 1.31
CA GLY A 155 13.67 0.02 1.13
C GLY A 155 14.60 -1.15 0.83
N ARG A 156 14.06 -2.33 0.51
CA ARG A 156 14.78 -3.47 -0.06
C ARG A 156 14.24 -3.79 -1.45
N GLU A 157 15.12 -3.93 -2.43
CA GLU A 157 14.78 -4.49 -3.72
C GLU A 157 14.64 -6.01 -3.61
N ILE A 158 13.52 -6.52 -4.11
CA ILE A 158 13.17 -7.94 -4.16
C ILE A 158 12.95 -8.35 -5.62
N ASN A 159 13.36 -9.57 -5.95
CA ASN A 159 13.13 -10.20 -7.25
C ASN A 159 12.79 -11.68 -7.06
N MET A 160 12.26 -12.33 -8.10
CA MET A 160 11.82 -13.72 -8.03
C MET A 160 12.96 -14.72 -7.89
N MET A 161 14.18 -14.34 -8.25
CA MET A 161 15.38 -15.18 -8.12
C MET A 161 16.05 -15.06 -6.74
N ASN A 162 15.51 -14.20 -5.86
CA ASN A 162 16.16 -13.79 -4.61
C ASN A 162 17.61 -13.32 -4.81
N ASP A 163 17.93 -12.77 -5.99
CA ASP A 163 19.26 -12.26 -6.31
C ASP A 163 19.51 -10.95 -5.55
N LEU A 164 20.62 -10.90 -4.83
CA LEU A 164 21.02 -9.76 -4.02
C LEU A 164 21.83 -8.72 -4.80
N ALA A 165 22.35 -9.06 -5.99
CA ALA A 165 23.22 -8.18 -6.76
C ALA A 165 22.56 -6.84 -7.16
N PRO A 166 21.28 -6.79 -7.60
CA PRO A 166 20.60 -5.53 -7.91
C PRO A 166 20.45 -4.64 -6.67
N GLU A 167 20.06 -5.24 -5.53
CA GLU A 167 19.89 -4.53 -4.26
C GLU A 167 21.21 -3.92 -3.75
N LEU A 168 22.30 -4.69 -3.81
CA LEU A 168 23.62 -4.21 -3.42
C LEU A 168 24.07 -3.06 -4.31
N SER A 169 23.86 -3.18 -5.61
CA SER A 169 24.19 -2.14 -6.59
C SER A 169 23.39 -0.86 -6.32
N ARG A 170 22.11 -0.99 -5.98
CA ARG A 170 21.23 0.13 -5.61
C ARG A 170 21.70 0.83 -4.33
N ARG A 171 22.02 0.08 -3.28
CA ARG A 171 22.54 0.65 -2.01
C ARG A 171 23.89 1.33 -2.19
N LYS A 172 24.80 0.74 -2.97
CA LYS A 172 26.09 1.39 -3.31
C LYS A 172 25.87 2.73 -4.02
N ARG A 173 24.97 2.77 -5.02
CA ARG A 173 24.62 4.03 -5.71
C ARG A 173 24.00 5.05 -4.77
N ALA A 174 23.09 4.63 -3.89
CA ALA A 174 22.45 5.52 -2.92
C ALA A 174 23.47 6.09 -1.92
N ALA A 175 24.38 5.27 -1.40
CA ALA A 175 25.46 5.70 -0.52
C ALA A 175 26.39 6.69 -1.22
N TRP A 176 26.77 6.42 -2.47
CA TRP A 176 27.59 7.33 -3.28
C TRP A 176 26.88 8.65 -3.59
N GLY A 177 25.58 8.61 -3.89
CA GLY A 177 24.76 9.81 -4.06
C GLY A 177 24.69 10.66 -2.79
N GLY A 178 24.53 10.00 -1.63
CA GLY A 178 24.60 10.64 -0.32
C GLY A 178 25.96 11.30 -0.08
N PHE A 179 27.05 10.57 -0.32
CA PHE A 179 28.42 11.08 -0.17
C PHE A 179 28.66 12.34 -1.03
N LYS A 180 28.27 12.33 -2.31
CA LYS A 180 28.41 13.50 -3.19
C LYS A 180 27.60 14.71 -2.74
N SER A 181 26.46 14.49 -2.09
CA SER A 181 25.60 15.58 -1.63
C SER A 181 26.13 16.33 -0.41
N ILE A 182 27.19 15.81 0.23
CA ILE A 182 27.84 16.42 1.41
C ILE A 182 28.85 17.52 1.00
N GLY A 183 29.15 17.68 -0.30
CA GLY A 183 29.90 18.83 -0.81
C GLY A 183 31.42 18.76 -0.59
N MET A 184 32.04 17.61 -0.87
CA MET A 184 33.47 17.54 -1.20
C MET A 184 33.66 17.50 -2.72
#